data_AF-A0A150PPK0-F1
#
_entry.id   AF-A0A150PPK0-F1
#
_cell.length_a   1.000
_cell.length_b   1.000
_cell.length_c   1.000
_cell.angle_alpha   90.00
_cell.angle_beta   90.00
_cell.angle_gamma   90.00
#
_symmetry.space_group_name_H-M   'P 1'
#
loop_
_entity.id
_entity.type
_entity.pdbx_description
1 polymer ?
#
loop_
_entity_poly.entity_id
_entity_poly.type
_entity_poly.pdbx_seq_one_letter_code
_entity_poly.pdbx_strand_id
1 'polypeptide(L)'
;MEAAADDADRAAPDAPTSEEVHEAGLRLSGLLERASGSDALAHLPGAMQRLEAICLRAIWELLLASGAVDPGGEARTAEEIVGALGAAPRHAWLVRRWLAALTDQGVLSNTADRYAWRRALRDAGAAADLPDAYAALGFPPAMAEVHQAALRRLHQLVRDEVSIQQLLFGDRQDLSAVAAYQDNVFTAYLCAAGAHLVRRCAELRYRSLRVLELGGGAGLATAAALRALDGAPVDYLFTDISRAFTVAAQERFGNHRGMRYATLDINADFAAQGVEPHAADVVLAGNVLHNAVHVGRTLRRIRRALAPGGWLIFTDSTRDNHAILTAMQFLLSPPAGSPPLGSEDRRAGTDQVFVDAPGWNAELMAAAFVPRFVLPSLDSPLAVAGQHLFFATAC
;
A
#
# COMPACT_ATOMS: atom_id res chain seq x y z
N MET A 1 -48.25 28.91 13.57
CA MET A 1 -47.04 29.65 13.13
C MET A 1 -46.03 29.49 14.25
N GLU A 2 -45.47 28.29 14.41
CA GLU A 2 -44.54 27.97 15.50
C GLU A 2 -43.85 26.64 15.15
N ALA A 3 -42.76 26.70 14.38
CA ALA A 3 -41.83 25.59 14.10
C ALA A 3 -40.59 26.10 13.35
N ALA A 4 -39.95 27.18 13.83
CA ALA A 4 -38.74 27.72 13.22
C ALA A 4 -37.83 28.39 14.25
N ALA A 5 -37.39 27.64 15.27
CA ALA A 5 -36.47 28.18 16.27
C ALA A 5 -35.60 27.12 16.98
N ASP A 6 -35.23 26.00 16.33
CA ASP A 6 -34.43 24.96 17.01
C ASP A 6 -33.23 24.42 16.22
N ASP A 7 -32.70 25.16 15.25
CA ASP A 7 -31.56 24.72 14.43
C ASP A 7 -30.34 25.66 14.50
N ALA A 8 -30.29 26.55 15.49
CA ALA A 8 -29.28 27.61 15.56
C ALA A 8 -28.12 27.36 16.55
N ASP A 9 -28.07 26.21 17.25
CA ASP A 9 -27.05 25.97 18.30
C ASP A 9 -26.30 24.63 18.18
N ARG A 10 -26.30 23.99 17.00
CA ARG A 10 -25.32 22.93 16.73
C ARG A 10 -23.97 23.59 16.44
N ALA A 11 -23.13 23.67 17.47
CA ALA A 11 -21.71 23.98 17.31
C ALA A 11 -21.13 23.18 16.13
N ALA A 12 -20.41 23.86 15.23
CA ALA A 12 -19.78 23.19 14.10
C ALA A 12 -18.86 22.07 14.63
N PRO A 13 -18.88 20.87 14.03
CA PRO A 13 -18.03 19.78 14.50
C PRO A 13 -16.56 20.20 14.41
N ASP A 14 -15.77 19.86 15.43
CA ASP A 14 -14.33 20.06 15.38
C ASP A 14 -13.68 19.24 14.26
N ALA A 15 -12.51 19.67 13.78
CA ALA A 15 -11.71 18.87 12.88
C ALA A 15 -11.26 17.56 13.56
N PRO A 16 -11.24 16.42 12.86
CA PRO A 16 -10.84 15.15 13.47
C PRO A 16 -9.38 15.19 13.93
N THR A 17 -9.10 14.66 15.11
CA THR A 17 -7.74 14.54 15.66
C THR A 17 -7.12 13.18 15.32
N SER A 18 -5.79 13.06 15.39
CA SER A 18 -5.10 11.79 15.12
C SER A 18 -5.44 10.71 16.14
N GLU A 19 -5.61 11.09 17.42
CA GLU A 19 -5.96 10.16 18.51
C GLU A 19 -7.36 9.58 18.30
N GLU A 20 -8.35 10.43 18.01
CA GLU A 20 -9.72 10.01 17.72
C GLU A 20 -9.79 9.03 16.54
N VAL A 21 -9.08 9.34 15.45
CA VAL A 21 -9.05 8.48 14.25
C VAL A 21 -8.31 7.18 14.53
N HIS A 22 -7.25 7.21 15.34
CA HIS A 22 -6.53 6.00 15.76
C HIS A 22 -7.43 5.07 16.57
N GLU A 23 -8.12 5.58 17.59
CA GLU A 23 -9.06 4.82 18.42
C GLU A 23 -10.22 4.26 17.59
N ALA A 24 -10.77 5.07 16.68
CA ALA A 24 -11.82 4.61 15.76
C ALA A 24 -11.32 3.47 14.85
N GLY A 25 -10.10 3.57 14.33
CA GLY A 25 -9.46 2.53 13.53
C GLY A 25 -9.32 1.21 14.29
N LEU A 26 -8.88 1.26 15.56
CA LEU A 26 -8.76 0.07 16.42
C LEU A 26 -10.12 -0.56 16.74
N ARG A 27 -11.13 0.25 17.05
CA ARG A 27 -12.49 -0.22 17.39
C ARG A 27 -13.19 -0.81 16.17
N LEU A 28 -13.25 -0.08 15.06
CA LEU A 28 -14.03 -0.45 13.88
C LEU A 28 -13.41 -1.62 13.08
N SER A 29 -12.11 -1.89 13.27
CA SER A 29 -11.45 -3.09 12.73
C SER A 29 -11.66 -4.34 13.58
N GLY A 30 -12.26 -4.22 14.78
CA GLY A 30 -12.44 -5.33 15.72
C GLY A 30 -11.14 -5.78 16.39
N LEU A 31 -10.03 -5.04 16.24
CA LEU A 31 -8.75 -5.36 16.87
C LEU A 31 -8.81 -5.27 18.40
N LEU A 32 -9.71 -4.43 18.95
CA LEU A 32 -9.95 -4.34 20.39
C LEU A 32 -10.80 -5.50 20.94
N GLU A 33 -11.59 -6.18 20.10
CA GLU A 33 -12.48 -7.28 20.51
C GLU A 33 -11.80 -8.65 20.40
N ARG A 34 -10.85 -8.80 19.47
CA ARG A 34 -10.11 -10.05 19.23
C ARG A 34 -9.02 -10.35 20.28
N ALA A 35 -8.76 -9.41 21.20
CA ALA A 35 -7.73 -9.54 22.20
C ALA A 35 -8.24 -9.16 23.58
N SER A 36 -8.21 -10.13 24.50
CA SER A 36 -8.51 -9.89 25.90
C SER A 36 -7.35 -9.15 26.57
N GLY A 37 -7.35 -7.81 26.55
CA GLY A 37 -6.44 -6.99 27.36
C GLY A 37 -5.58 -5.98 26.57
N SER A 38 -4.84 -5.14 27.31
CA SER A 38 -4.08 -4.00 26.81
C SER A 38 -2.88 -4.32 25.89
N ASP A 39 -2.61 -5.60 25.62
CA ASP A 39 -1.42 -6.06 24.87
C ASP A 39 -1.76 -6.75 23.54
N ALA A 40 -2.98 -6.53 23.05
CA ALA A 40 -3.54 -7.09 21.82
C ALA A 40 -2.60 -7.07 20.61
N LEU A 41 -1.82 -6.00 20.46
CA LEU A 41 -1.01 -5.72 19.28
C LEU A 41 0.49 -5.97 19.53
N ALA A 42 0.90 -6.28 20.76
CA ALA A 42 2.31 -6.40 21.14
C ALA A 42 3.04 -7.56 20.44
N HIS A 43 2.30 -8.55 19.95
CA HIS A 43 2.85 -9.67 19.18
C HIS A 43 3.22 -9.29 17.73
N LEU A 44 2.67 -8.20 17.19
CA LEU A 44 2.81 -7.84 15.76
C LEU A 44 4.27 -7.60 15.34
N PRO A 45 5.11 -6.87 16.11
CA PRO A 45 6.49 -6.65 15.72
C PRO A 45 7.29 -7.96 15.60
N GLY A 46 7.14 -8.86 16.57
CA GLY A 46 7.78 -10.16 16.54
C GLY A 46 7.25 -11.06 15.41
N ALA A 47 5.96 -11.00 15.12
CA ALA A 47 5.37 -11.74 13.99
C ALA A 47 5.87 -11.23 12.63
N MET A 48 5.96 -9.92 12.44
CA MET A 48 6.51 -9.32 11.22
C MET A 48 7.99 -9.67 11.05
N GLN A 49 8.78 -9.61 12.13
CA GLN A 49 10.19 -10.00 12.10
C GLN A 49 10.38 -11.46 11.65
N ARG A 50 9.52 -12.39 12.12
CA ARG A 50 9.56 -13.79 11.67
C ARG A 50 9.27 -13.92 10.18
N LEU A 51 8.22 -13.24 9.69
CA LEU A 51 7.89 -13.23 8.27
C LEU A 51 9.06 -12.66 7.43
N GLU A 52 9.61 -11.52 7.82
CA GLU A 52 10.73 -10.88 7.14
C GLU A 52 12.00 -11.75 7.14
N ALA A 53 12.25 -12.51 8.20
CA ALA A 53 13.38 -13.43 8.31
C ALA A 53 13.25 -14.62 7.33
N ILE A 54 12.05 -15.20 7.19
CA ILE A 54 11.78 -16.29 6.23
C ILE A 54 12.03 -15.80 4.79
N CYS A 55 11.54 -14.62 4.44
CA CYS A 55 11.68 -14.07 3.09
C CYS A 55 13.13 -13.69 2.78
N LEU A 56 13.83 -13.07 3.73
CA LEU A 56 15.25 -12.74 3.56
C LEU A 56 16.11 -14.00 3.40
N ARG A 57 15.78 -15.07 4.12
CA ARG A 57 16.43 -16.38 3.95
C ARG A 57 16.26 -16.92 2.55
N ALA A 58 15.06 -16.84 1.98
CA ALA A 58 14.80 -17.31 0.63
C ALA A 58 15.62 -16.53 -0.42
N ILE A 59 15.74 -15.21 -0.26
CA ILE A 59 16.64 -14.37 -1.07
C ILE A 59 18.08 -14.87 -0.92
N TRP A 60 18.56 -15.00 0.31
CA TRP A 60 19.92 -15.44 0.60
C TRP A 60 20.26 -16.81 -0.01
N GLU A 61 19.39 -17.79 0.18
CA GLU A 61 19.55 -19.15 -0.36
C GLU A 61 19.57 -19.14 -1.89
N LEU A 62 18.78 -18.29 -2.55
CA LEU A 62 18.80 -18.12 -4.00
C LEU A 62 20.14 -17.56 -4.50
N LEU A 63 20.69 -16.53 -3.85
CA LEU A 63 21.98 -15.95 -4.23
C LEU A 63 23.13 -16.96 -4.07
N LEU A 64 23.11 -17.77 -3.01
CA LEU A 64 24.11 -18.83 -2.81
C LEU A 64 23.94 -19.97 -3.81
N ALA A 65 22.71 -20.47 -4.02
CA ALA A 65 22.46 -21.62 -4.89
C ALA A 65 22.75 -21.33 -6.37
N SER A 66 22.68 -20.06 -6.77
CA SER A 66 23.05 -19.59 -8.12
C SER A 66 24.55 -19.37 -8.30
N GLY A 67 25.34 -19.41 -7.21
CA GLY A 67 26.74 -18.98 -7.24
C GLY A 67 26.88 -17.49 -7.58
N ALA A 68 25.84 -16.68 -7.39
CA ALA A 68 25.87 -15.25 -7.62
C ALA A 68 26.69 -14.54 -6.54
N VAL A 69 26.71 -15.09 -5.32
CA VAL A 69 27.60 -14.71 -4.23
C VAL A 69 28.10 -15.98 -3.54
N ASP A 70 29.39 -16.05 -3.22
CA ASP A 70 30.01 -17.23 -2.62
C ASP A 70 30.85 -16.89 -1.38
N PRO A 71 30.87 -17.74 -0.33
CA PRO A 71 31.82 -17.59 0.78
C PRO A 71 33.27 -17.66 0.28
N GLY A 72 34.04 -16.59 0.53
CA GLY A 72 35.42 -16.47 0.05
C GLY A 72 35.55 -16.19 -1.46
N GLY A 73 34.43 -15.94 -2.15
CA GLY A 73 34.44 -15.49 -3.55
C GLY A 73 34.86 -14.03 -3.71
N GLU A 74 35.23 -13.66 -4.93
CA GLU A 74 35.52 -12.26 -5.27
C GLU A 74 34.25 -11.39 -5.21
N ALA A 75 34.42 -10.11 -4.89
CA ALA A 75 33.32 -9.16 -4.86
C ALA A 75 32.77 -8.92 -6.28
N ARG A 76 31.46 -8.97 -6.45
CA ARG A 76 30.79 -8.77 -7.75
C ARG A 76 29.94 -7.51 -7.77
N THR A 77 29.84 -6.87 -8.93
CA THR A 77 28.93 -5.75 -9.15
C THR A 77 27.47 -6.19 -9.08
N ALA A 78 26.55 -5.25 -8.88
CA ALA A 78 25.12 -5.57 -8.96
C ALA A 78 24.74 -6.19 -10.31
N GLU A 79 25.33 -5.69 -11.41
CA GLU A 79 25.08 -6.17 -12.76
C GLU A 79 25.56 -7.62 -12.96
N GLU A 80 26.76 -7.96 -12.48
CA GLU A 80 27.28 -9.33 -12.52
C GLU A 80 26.40 -10.30 -11.71
N ILE A 81 25.86 -9.87 -10.57
CA ILE A 81 24.94 -10.67 -9.75
C ILE A 81 23.60 -10.88 -10.47
N VAL A 82 23.04 -9.82 -11.07
CA VAL A 82 21.84 -9.90 -11.91
C VAL A 82 22.05 -10.88 -13.05
N GLY A 83 23.20 -10.80 -13.74
CA GLY A 83 23.58 -11.72 -14.81
C GLY A 83 23.73 -13.16 -14.33
N ALA A 84 24.40 -13.40 -13.19
CA ALA A 84 24.58 -14.72 -12.61
C ALA A 84 23.25 -15.40 -12.21
N LEU A 85 22.27 -14.60 -11.76
CA LEU A 85 20.92 -15.09 -11.49
C LEU A 85 20.15 -15.44 -12.77
N GLY A 86 20.59 -14.94 -13.93
CA GLY A 86 19.82 -14.93 -15.17
C GLY A 86 18.60 -14.03 -15.09
N ALA A 87 18.61 -13.05 -14.18
CA ALA A 87 17.45 -12.22 -13.90
C ALA A 87 17.02 -11.43 -15.15
N ALA A 88 15.72 -11.40 -15.41
CA ALA A 88 15.17 -10.61 -16.51
C ALA A 88 15.49 -9.12 -16.28
N PRO A 89 15.83 -8.34 -17.33
CA PRO A 89 16.24 -6.94 -17.17
C PRO A 89 15.26 -6.09 -16.36
N ARG A 90 13.95 -6.33 -16.51
CA ARG A 90 12.90 -5.63 -15.77
C ARG A 90 12.85 -5.94 -14.27
N HIS A 91 13.50 -7.01 -13.82
CA HIS A 91 13.62 -7.42 -12.41
C HIS A 91 14.97 -7.04 -11.79
N ALA A 92 15.88 -6.42 -12.55
CA ALA A 92 17.21 -6.04 -12.04
C ALA A 92 17.15 -5.09 -10.83
N TRP A 93 16.17 -4.18 -10.79
CA TRP A 93 15.94 -3.30 -9.65
C TRP A 93 15.60 -4.08 -8.37
N LEU A 94 14.81 -5.14 -8.49
CA LEU A 94 14.41 -5.98 -7.36
C LEU A 94 15.61 -6.74 -6.79
N VAL A 95 16.50 -7.23 -7.65
CA VAL A 95 17.78 -7.84 -7.22
C VAL A 95 18.64 -6.82 -6.48
N ARG A 96 18.72 -5.56 -6.94
CA ARG A 96 19.43 -4.50 -6.21
C ARG A 96 18.81 -4.22 -4.84
N ARG A 97 17.47 -4.24 -4.73
CA ARG A 97 16.77 -4.14 -3.43
C ARG A 97 17.08 -5.33 -2.52
N TRP A 98 17.18 -6.55 -3.05
CA TRP A 98 17.60 -7.74 -2.30
C TRP A 98 19.03 -7.60 -1.78
N LEU A 99 19.95 -7.10 -2.61
CA LEU A 99 21.33 -6.86 -2.21
C LEU A 99 21.44 -5.80 -1.11
N ALA A 100 20.64 -4.73 -1.19
CA ALA A 100 20.53 -3.74 -0.13
C ALA A 100 20.04 -4.37 1.18
N ALA A 101 18.95 -5.14 1.14
CA ALA A 101 18.40 -5.82 2.33
C ALA A 101 19.41 -6.77 3.01
N LEU A 102 20.17 -7.53 2.22
CA LEU A 102 21.23 -8.40 2.73
C LEU A 102 22.45 -7.60 3.26
N THR A 103 22.74 -6.44 2.68
CA THR A 103 23.79 -5.54 3.16
C THR A 103 23.39 -4.89 4.49
N ASP A 104 22.13 -4.51 4.67
CA ASP A 104 21.60 -3.95 5.91
C ASP A 104 21.67 -4.97 7.06
N GLN A 105 21.54 -6.26 6.77
CA GLN A 105 21.79 -7.33 7.74
C GLN A 105 23.28 -7.64 7.94
N GLY A 106 24.19 -6.99 7.22
CA GLY A 106 25.63 -7.22 7.29
C GLY A 106 26.05 -8.63 6.89
N VAL A 107 25.26 -9.34 6.08
CA VAL A 107 25.66 -10.63 5.48
C VAL A 107 26.42 -10.41 4.18
N LEU A 108 26.12 -9.31 3.49
CA LEU A 108 26.93 -8.74 2.42
C LEU A 108 27.59 -7.45 2.90
N SER A 109 28.68 -7.06 2.25
CA SER A 109 29.11 -5.67 2.23
C SER A 109 29.06 -5.13 0.83
N ASN A 110 28.75 -3.85 0.69
CA ASN A 110 28.88 -3.11 -0.54
C ASN A 110 30.04 -2.10 -0.41
N THR A 111 30.96 -2.08 -1.37
CA THR A 111 31.95 -1.01 -1.53
C THR A 111 32.02 -0.63 -3.01
N ALA A 112 31.60 0.60 -3.34
CA ALA A 112 31.56 1.11 -4.71
C ALA A 112 30.86 0.16 -5.70
N ASP A 113 29.63 -0.27 -5.35
CA ASP A 113 28.80 -1.24 -6.08
C ASP A 113 29.36 -2.66 -6.12
N ARG A 114 30.45 -2.98 -5.40
CA ARG A 114 30.95 -4.35 -5.30
C ARG A 114 30.45 -5.02 -4.02
N TYR A 115 29.65 -6.06 -4.20
CA TYR A 115 29.05 -6.87 -3.15
C TYR A 115 29.93 -8.08 -2.87
N ALA A 116 30.31 -8.24 -1.61
CA ALA A 116 31.10 -9.37 -1.14
C ALA A 116 30.39 -10.08 0.01
N TRP A 117 30.50 -11.40 0.03
CA TRP A 117 30.10 -12.21 1.18
C TRP A 117 30.86 -11.78 2.44
N ARG A 118 30.17 -11.62 3.57
CA ARG A 118 30.79 -11.29 4.87
C ARG A 118 30.62 -12.39 5.89
N ARG A 119 29.40 -12.92 6.02
CA ARG A 119 29.05 -13.94 7.00
C ARG A 119 27.78 -14.66 6.56
N ALA A 120 27.54 -15.82 7.16
CA ALA A 120 26.26 -16.48 7.01
C ALA A 120 25.12 -15.66 7.65
N LEU A 121 23.93 -15.74 7.06
CA LEU A 121 22.70 -15.24 7.67
C LEU A 121 22.43 -16.04 8.95
N ARG A 122 22.29 -15.36 10.08
CA ARG A 122 22.03 -15.99 11.39
C ARG A 122 20.53 -16.18 11.58
N ASP A 123 20.14 -17.29 12.19
CA ASP A 123 18.81 -17.55 12.76
C ASP A 123 17.64 -17.01 11.93
N ALA A 124 17.56 -17.45 10.67
CA ALA A 124 16.47 -17.06 9.79
C ALA A 124 15.35 -18.12 9.77
N GLY A 125 14.10 -17.67 9.95
CA GLY A 125 12.93 -18.53 10.11
C GLY A 125 12.80 -19.61 9.04
N ALA A 126 12.18 -20.74 9.38
CA ALA A 126 12.01 -21.84 8.42
C ALA A 126 10.89 -21.51 7.43
N ALA A 127 11.05 -21.89 6.15
CA ALA A 127 9.99 -21.75 5.17
C ALA A 127 8.69 -22.51 5.53
N ALA A 128 8.82 -23.52 6.41
CA ALA A 128 7.68 -24.25 6.97
C ALA A 128 6.83 -23.39 7.93
N ASP A 129 7.41 -22.35 8.54
CA ASP A 129 6.73 -21.48 9.51
C ASP A 129 5.96 -20.33 8.83
N LEU A 130 6.00 -20.25 7.49
CA LEU A 130 5.38 -19.16 6.73
C LEU A 130 3.86 -19.03 6.97
N PRO A 131 3.07 -20.13 7.02
CA PRO A 131 1.64 -20.05 7.35
C PRO A 131 1.38 -19.44 8.72
N ASP A 132 2.14 -19.85 9.74
CA ASP A 132 1.98 -19.36 11.11
C ASP A 132 2.41 -17.89 11.22
N ALA A 133 3.46 -17.48 10.50
CA ALA A 133 3.90 -16.09 10.44
C ALA A 133 2.82 -15.18 9.82
N TYR A 134 2.15 -15.63 8.76
CA TYR A 134 1.02 -14.91 8.15
C TYR A 134 -0.23 -14.88 9.03
N ALA A 135 -0.58 -16.02 9.64
CA ALA A 135 -1.74 -16.13 10.52
C ALA A 135 -1.60 -15.21 11.75
N ALA A 136 -0.40 -15.11 12.32
CA ALA A 136 -0.11 -14.19 13.43
C ALA A 136 -0.25 -12.69 13.05
N LEU A 137 -0.30 -12.36 11.76
CA LEU A 137 -0.53 -11.02 11.24
C LEU A 137 -1.97 -10.85 10.70
N GLY A 138 -2.83 -11.86 10.91
CA GLY A 138 -4.24 -11.85 10.51
C GLY A 138 -4.49 -12.03 9.02
N PHE A 139 -3.50 -12.46 8.24
CA PHE A 139 -3.70 -12.79 6.83
C PHE A 139 -4.45 -14.13 6.67
N PRO A 140 -5.24 -14.30 5.59
CA PRO A 140 -5.86 -15.59 5.32
C PRO A 140 -4.81 -16.65 4.91
N PRO A 141 -5.08 -17.95 5.15
CA PRO A 141 -4.19 -19.04 4.76
C PRO A 141 -3.79 -19.01 3.28
N ALA A 142 -4.72 -18.62 2.40
CA ALA A 142 -4.47 -18.51 0.97
C ALA A 142 -3.31 -17.55 0.61
N MET A 143 -3.09 -16.47 1.40
CA MET A 143 -1.97 -15.57 1.16
C MET A 143 -0.64 -16.26 1.47
N ALA A 144 -0.58 -17.06 2.54
CA ALA A 144 0.60 -17.84 2.86
C ALA A 144 0.89 -18.89 1.79
N GLU A 145 -0.14 -19.58 1.28
CA GLU A 145 -0.01 -20.58 0.22
C GLU A 145 0.58 -19.99 -1.07
N VAL A 146 0.06 -18.84 -1.51
CA VAL A 146 0.54 -18.14 -2.70
C VAL A 146 1.97 -17.66 -2.51
N HIS A 147 2.30 -17.06 -1.35
CA HIS A 147 3.66 -16.63 -1.11
C HIS A 147 4.63 -17.83 -1.01
N GLN A 148 4.21 -18.94 -0.42
CA GLN A 148 5.02 -20.15 -0.38
C GLN A 148 5.30 -20.69 -1.79
N ALA A 149 4.30 -20.62 -2.69
CA ALA A 149 4.49 -20.95 -4.10
C ALA A 149 5.46 -19.99 -4.80
N ALA A 150 5.39 -18.70 -4.50
CA ALA A 150 6.33 -17.70 -5.02
C ALA A 150 7.77 -17.96 -4.52
N LEU A 151 7.98 -18.23 -3.23
CA LEU A 151 9.31 -18.54 -2.68
C LEU A 151 9.93 -19.78 -3.33
N ARG A 152 9.15 -20.86 -3.50
CA ARG A 152 9.63 -22.08 -4.19
C ARG A 152 10.04 -21.83 -5.65
N ARG A 153 9.45 -20.81 -6.28
CA ARG A 153 9.69 -20.44 -7.68
C ARG A 153 10.43 -19.12 -7.82
N LEU A 154 11.10 -18.62 -6.77
CA LEU A 154 11.72 -17.30 -6.78
C LEU A 154 12.77 -17.16 -7.91
N HIS A 155 13.50 -18.24 -8.20
CA HIS A 155 14.41 -18.33 -9.33
C HIS A 155 13.71 -18.21 -10.69
N GLN A 156 12.51 -18.76 -10.85
CA GLN A 156 11.73 -18.66 -12.08
C GLN A 156 11.09 -17.29 -12.22
N LEU A 157 10.60 -16.72 -11.11
CA LEU A 157 10.02 -15.37 -11.05
C LEU A 157 11.06 -14.32 -11.46
N VAL A 158 12.27 -14.36 -10.88
CA VAL A 158 13.33 -13.38 -11.21
C VAL A 158 13.80 -13.47 -12.65
N ARG A 159 13.61 -14.62 -13.29
CA ARG A 159 13.93 -14.88 -14.70
C ARG A 159 12.76 -14.61 -15.67
N ASP A 160 11.60 -14.17 -15.17
CA ASP A 160 10.34 -14.07 -15.94
C ASP A 160 9.86 -15.41 -16.56
N GLU A 161 10.34 -16.56 -16.07
CA GLU A 161 9.91 -17.89 -16.52
C GLU A 161 8.49 -18.23 -16.01
N VAL A 162 8.11 -17.63 -14.88
CA VAL A 162 6.77 -17.71 -14.27
C VAL A 162 6.30 -16.30 -13.96
N SER A 163 5.02 -16.02 -14.17
CA SER A 163 4.40 -14.74 -13.84
C SER A 163 3.83 -14.76 -12.41
N ILE A 164 4.12 -13.72 -11.62
CA ILE A 164 3.51 -13.54 -10.29
C ILE A 164 1.99 -13.36 -10.39
N GLN A 165 1.50 -12.73 -11.48
CA GLN A 165 0.07 -12.57 -11.74
C GLN A 165 -0.62 -13.93 -11.88
N GLN A 166 0.03 -14.90 -12.55
CA GLN A 166 -0.51 -16.26 -12.66
C GLN A 166 -0.56 -16.97 -11.30
N LEU A 167 0.43 -16.76 -10.44
CA LEU A 167 0.43 -17.32 -9.08
C LEU A 167 -0.65 -16.69 -8.18
N LEU A 168 -0.93 -15.40 -8.36
CA LEU A 168 -1.91 -14.66 -7.57
C LEU A 168 -3.35 -14.89 -8.02
N PHE A 169 -3.62 -14.86 -9.32
CA PHE A 169 -4.99 -14.80 -9.83
C PHE A 169 -5.46 -16.12 -10.47
N GLY A 170 -4.55 -17.10 -10.61
CA GLY A 170 -4.80 -18.32 -11.35
C GLY A 170 -5.33 -18.05 -12.76
N ASP A 171 -6.07 -19.02 -13.32
CA ASP A 171 -6.69 -18.88 -14.65
C ASP A 171 -7.96 -18.02 -14.65
N ARG A 172 -8.55 -17.74 -13.48
CA ARG A 172 -9.89 -17.16 -13.38
C ARG A 172 -9.93 -15.63 -13.32
N GLN A 173 -8.79 -14.94 -13.28
CA GLN A 173 -8.72 -13.49 -13.01
C GLN A 173 -9.67 -13.07 -11.88
N ASP A 174 -9.76 -13.90 -10.84
CA ASP A 174 -10.75 -13.72 -9.79
C ASP A 174 -10.35 -12.54 -8.90
N LEU A 175 -10.92 -11.37 -9.19
CA LEU A 175 -10.63 -10.14 -8.48
C LEU A 175 -11.04 -10.20 -6.99
N SER A 176 -11.93 -11.13 -6.61
CA SER A 176 -12.31 -11.35 -5.22
C SER A 176 -11.17 -11.94 -4.40
N ALA A 177 -10.28 -12.73 -5.00
CA ALA A 177 -9.09 -13.27 -4.34
C ALA A 177 -8.12 -12.16 -3.94
N VAL A 178 -8.04 -11.06 -4.71
CA VAL A 178 -7.17 -9.92 -4.43
C VAL A 178 -7.57 -9.21 -3.14
N ALA A 179 -8.87 -9.02 -2.92
CA ALA A 179 -9.39 -8.47 -1.67
C ALA A 179 -9.01 -9.37 -0.49
N ALA A 180 -9.16 -10.69 -0.66
CA ALA A 180 -8.84 -11.65 0.38
C ALA A 180 -7.36 -11.62 0.77
N TYR A 181 -6.43 -11.59 -0.20
CA TYR A 181 -4.99 -11.53 0.11
C TYR A 181 -4.56 -10.28 0.89
N GLN A 182 -5.33 -9.21 0.77
CA GLN A 182 -5.08 -7.94 1.46
C GLN A 182 -5.81 -7.85 2.81
N ASP A 183 -6.65 -8.83 3.17
CA ASP A 183 -7.33 -8.87 4.47
C ASP A 183 -6.35 -9.28 5.56
N ASN A 184 -5.93 -8.32 6.38
CA ASN A 184 -5.00 -8.52 7.49
C ASN A 184 -5.20 -7.41 8.55
N VAL A 185 -4.55 -7.53 9.70
CA VAL A 185 -4.70 -6.57 10.82
C VAL A 185 -4.38 -5.13 10.42
N PHE A 186 -3.37 -4.92 9.57
CA PHE A 186 -2.91 -3.61 9.16
C PHE A 186 -3.87 -2.96 8.17
N THR A 187 -4.26 -3.69 7.12
CA THR A 187 -5.23 -3.20 6.13
C THR A 187 -6.59 -2.93 6.79
N ALA A 188 -7.04 -3.81 7.68
CA ALA A 188 -8.29 -3.63 8.40
C ALA A 188 -8.28 -2.36 9.26
N TYR A 189 -7.21 -2.13 10.02
CA TYR A 189 -7.00 -0.90 10.77
C TYR A 189 -7.00 0.35 9.88
N LEU A 190 -6.22 0.34 8.79
CA LEU A 190 -6.08 1.49 7.90
C LEU A 190 -7.37 1.83 7.16
N CYS A 191 -8.10 0.81 6.67
CA CYS A 191 -9.42 1.01 6.04
C CYS A 191 -10.43 1.56 7.04
N ALA A 192 -10.44 1.05 8.28
CA ALA A 192 -11.32 1.52 9.34
C ALA A 192 -11.04 2.99 9.74
N ALA A 193 -9.77 3.35 9.93
CA ALA A 193 -9.35 4.70 10.23
C ALA A 193 -9.67 5.68 9.08
N GLY A 194 -9.38 5.29 7.83
CA GLY A 194 -9.73 6.08 6.65
C GLY A 194 -11.24 6.26 6.47
N ALA A 195 -12.04 5.21 6.71
CA ALA A 195 -13.49 5.29 6.65
C ALA A 195 -14.09 6.21 7.73
N HIS A 196 -13.52 6.19 8.94
CA HIS A 196 -13.89 7.13 10.00
C HIS A 196 -13.62 8.58 9.60
N LEU A 197 -12.46 8.85 8.97
CA LEU A 197 -12.17 10.19 8.41
C LEU A 197 -13.18 10.60 7.34
N VAL A 198 -13.56 9.70 6.44
CA VAL A 198 -14.57 9.98 5.41
C VAL A 198 -15.90 10.34 6.06
N ARG A 199 -16.33 9.61 7.10
CA ARG A 199 -17.53 9.95 7.89
C ARG A 199 -17.42 11.33 8.53
N ARG A 200 -16.31 11.65 9.18
CA ARG A 200 -16.07 12.98 9.77
C ARG A 200 -16.12 14.10 8.72
N CYS A 201 -15.59 13.86 7.52
CA CYS A 201 -15.70 14.80 6.41
C CYS A 201 -17.14 15.02 5.97
N ALA A 202 -18.00 13.98 5.99
CA ALA A 202 -19.43 14.11 5.71
C ALA A 202 -20.14 14.97 6.76
N GLU A 203 -19.84 14.77 8.04
CA GLU A 203 -20.42 15.54 9.15
C GLU A 203 -20.04 17.03 9.10
N LEU A 204 -18.85 17.35 8.58
CA LEU A 204 -18.36 18.71 8.34
C LEU A 204 -18.95 19.36 7.07
N ARG A 205 -19.85 18.70 6.35
CA ARG A 205 -20.48 19.21 5.12
C ARG A 205 -22.00 19.20 5.28
N TYR A 206 -22.62 20.36 5.07
CA TYR A 206 -24.08 20.53 5.09
C TYR A 206 -24.79 20.05 3.80
N ARG A 207 -24.09 19.32 2.93
CA ARG A 207 -24.58 18.83 1.62
C ARG A 207 -24.06 17.42 1.35
N SER A 208 -24.57 16.79 0.30
CA SER A 208 -24.06 15.49 -0.17
C SER A 208 -22.53 15.52 -0.31
N LEU A 209 -21.84 14.56 0.32
CA LEU A 209 -20.39 14.47 0.25
C LEU A 209 -19.97 13.94 -1.12
N ARG A 210 -19.13 14.70 -1.84
CA ARG A 210 -18.58 14.25 -3.13
C ARG A 210 -17.24 13.56 -2.90
N VAL A 211 -17.19 12.24 -3.12
CA VAL A 211 -15.99 11.41 -2.95
C VAL A 211 -15.45 11.00 -4.32
N LEU A 212 -14.17 11.21 -4.57
CA LEU A 212 -13.43 10.60 -5.68
C LEU A 212 -12.47 9.57 -5.11
N GLU A 213 -12.70 8.29 -5.38
CA GLU A 213 -11.77 7.23 -5.03
C GLU A 213 -10.85 6.92 -6.22
N LEU A 214 -9.54 6.98 -5.98
CA LEU A 214 -8.50 6.67 -6.97
C LEU A 214 -7.97 5.27 -6.72
N GLY A 215 -7.94 4.43 -7.75
CA GLY A 215 -7.41 3.07 -7.66
C GLY A 215 -8.12 2.23 -6.62
N GLY A 216 -9.46 2.21 -6.65
CA GLY A 216 -10.25 1.49 -5.65
C GLY A 216 -10.01 -0.02 -5.65
N GLY A 217 -9.45 -0.58 -6.72
CA GLY A 217 -8.98 -1.96 -6.80
C GLY A 217 -10.02 -2.96 -6.33
N ALA A 218 -9.63 -3.80 -5.37
CA ALA A 218 -10.50 -4.84 -4.81
C ALA A 218 -11.60 -4.31 -3.87
N GLY A 219 -11.66 -3.00 -3.65
CA GLY A 219 -12.77 -2.31 -2.96
C GLY A 219 -12.76 -2.43 -1.44
N LEU A 220 -11.60 -2.67 -0.80
CA LEU A 220 -11.50 -2.73 0.66
C LEU A 220 -11.75 -1.35 1.31
N ALA A 221 -11.12 -0.30 0.79
CA ALA A 221 -11.34 1.07 1.22
C ALA A 221 -12.78 1.52 0.91
N THR A 222 -13.27 1.24 -0.29
CA THR A 222 -14.67 1.47 -0.71
C THR A 222 -15.66 0.84 0.26
N ALA A 223 -15.53 -0.46 0.56
CA ALA A 223 -16.45 -1.17 1.45
C ALA A 223 -16.46 -0.59 2.87
N ALA A 224 -15.30 -0.18 3.38
CA ALA A 224 -15.20 0.47 4.69
C ALA A 224 -15.85 1.87 4.66
N ALA A 225 -15.56 2.68 3.64
CA ALA A 225 -16.11 4.02 3.49
C ALA A 225 -17.63 4.01 3.32
N LEU A 226 -18.18 3.14 2.46
CA LEU A 226 -19.63 3.01 2.24
C LEU A 226 -20.38 2.56 3.50
N ARG A 227 -19.81 1.62 4.26
CA ARG A 227 -20.37 1.22 5.56
C ARG A 227 -20.33 2.36 6.57
N ALA A 228 -19.25 3.13 6.60
CA ALA A 228 -19.18 4.32 7.45
C ALA A 228 -20.20 5.37 7.00
N LEU A 229 -20.42 5.56 5.70
CA LEU A 229 -21.36 6.54 5.15
C LEU A 229 -22.82 6.06 5.11
N ASP A 230 -23.16 4.91 5.70
CA ASP A 230 -24.52 4.39 5.65
C ASP A 230 -25.54 5.41 6.18
N GLY A 231 -26.60 5.64 5.42
CA GLY A 231 -27.61 6.67 5.66
C GLY A 231 -27.23 8.12 5.30
N ALA A 232 -25.98 8.40 4.94
CA ALA A 232 -25.55 9.75 4.53
C ALA A 232 -25.74 9.99 3.02
N PRO A 233 -26.12 11.21 2.59
CA PRO A 233 -26.14 11.55 1.17
C PRO A 233 -24.71 11.63 0.63
N VAL A 234 -24.41 10.81 -0.38
CA VAL A 234 -23.09 10.73 -1.01
C VAL A 234 -23.21 10.77 -2.54
N ASP A 235 -22.26 11.44 -3.19
CA ASP A 235 -21.92 11.27 -4.60
C ASP A 235 -20.51 10.66 -4.67
N TYR A 236 -20.45 9.35 -4.86
CA TYR A 236 -19.22 8.56 -4.75
C TYR A 236 -18.78 8.09 -6.14
N LEU A 237 -17.68 8.67 -6.66
CA LEU A 237 -17.04 8.24 -7.89
C LEU A 237 -15.92 7.24 -7.57
N PHE A 238 -16.19 5.96 -7.75
CA PHE A 238 -15.19 4.91 -7.74
C PHE A 238 -14.40 4.91 -9.06
N THR A 239 -13.07 4.93 -8.99
CA THR A 239 -12.23 4.81 -10.18
C THR A 239 -11.11 3.80 -10.02
N ASP A 240 -10.74 3.17 -11.14
CA ASP A 240 -9.56 2.31 -11.25
C ASP A 240 -9.03 2.36 -12.69
N ILE A 241 -7.74 2.12 -12.90
CA ILE A 241 -7.20 2.02 -14.27
C ILE A 241 -7.71 0.75 -14.98
N SER A 242 -7.99 -0.30 -14.21
CA SER A 242 -8.51 -1.57 -14.70
C SER A 242 -10.02 -1.53 -14.82
N ARG A 243 -10.51 -1.70 -16.05
CA ARG A 243 -11.94 -1.90 -16.30
C ARG A 243 -12.51 -3.09 -15.52
N ALA A 244 -11.73 -4.15 -15.33
CA ALA A 244 -12.19 -5.33 -14.60
C ALA A 244 -12.55 -4.98 -13.13
N PHE A 245 -11.73 -4.16 -12.45
CA PHE A 245 -12.05 -3.68 -11.10
C PHE A 245 -13.28 -2.77 -11.08
N THR A 246 -13.46 -1.88 -12.08
CA THR A 246 -14.67 -1.04 -12.14
C THR A 246 -15.95 -1.85 -12.32
N VAL A 247 -15.92 -2.93 -13.12
CA VAL A 247 -17.08 -3.82 -13.33
C VAL A 247 -17.37 -4.60 -12.05
N ALA A 248 -16.36 -5.19 -11.43
CA ALA A 248 -16.52 -5.92 -10.17
C ALA A 248 -17.04 -5.02 -9.04
N ALA A 249 -16.56 -3.77 -8.97
CA ALA A 249 -17.06 -2.78 -8.02
C ALA A 249 -18.53 -2.42 -8.28
N GLN A 250 -18.93 -2.28 -9.55
CA GLN A 250 -20.32 -2.02 -9.91
C GLN A 250 -21.24 -3.17 -9.53
N GLU A 251 -20.82 -4.42 -9.76
CA GLU A 251 -21.58 -5.61 -9.35
C GLU A 251 -21.72 -5.70 -7.82
N ARG A 252 -20.65 -5.39 -7.09
CA ARG A 252 -20.61 -5.49 -5.62
C ARG A 252 -21.32 -4.34 -4.91
N PHE A 253 -21.17 -3.10 -5.40
CA PHE A 253 -21.62 -1.89 -4.71
C PHE A 253 -22.76 -1.16 -5.45
N GLY A 254 -23.26 -1.68 -6.57
CA GLY A 254 -24.29 -1.04 -7.40
C GLY A 254 -25.62 -0.76 -6.70
N ASN A 255 -25.90 -1.43 -5.57
CA ASN A 255 -27.08 -1.18 -4.74
C ASN A 255 -26.95 0.05 -3.83
N HIS A 256 -25.74 0.59 -3.64
CA HIS A 256 -25.53 1.82 -2.88
C HIS A 256 -25.93 3.04 -3.71
N ARG A 257 -26.84 3.85 -3.18
CA ARG A 257 -27.28 5.09 -3.85
C ARG A 257 -26.10 6.07 -3.93
N GLY A 258 -25.99 6.76 -5.07
CA GLY A 258 -24.96 7.77 -5.28
C GLY A 258 -23.61 7.24 -5.81
N MET A 259 -23.49 5.92 -6.03
CA MET A 259 -22.30 5.34 -6.65
C MET A 259 -22.22 5.61 -8.16
N ARG A 260 -21.04 6.02 -8.61
CA ARG A 260 -20.63 6.13 -10.01
C ARG A 260 -19.31 5.41 -10.21
N TYR A 261 -19.08 4.93 -11.42
CA TYR A 261 -17.90 4.13 -11.76
C TYR A 261 -17.29 4.66 -13.05
N ALA A 262 -15.97 4.84 -13.07
CA ALA A 262 -15.24 5.25 -14.27
C ALA A 262 -13.82 4.68 -14.24
N THR A 263 -13.23 4.48 -15.43
CA THR A 263 -11.79 4.21 -15.50
C THR A 263 -11.02 5.52 -15.38
N LEU A 264 -9.94 5.54 -14.59
CA LEU A 264 -9.08 6.71 -14.44
C LEU A 264 -7.62 6.29 -14.22
N ASP A 265 -6.72 6.82 -15.05
CA ASP A 265 -5.27 6.72 -14.86
C ASP A 265 -4.75 7.93 -14.08
N ILE A 266 -4.17 7.67 -12.90
CA ILE A 266 -3.58 8.69 -12.03
C ILE A 266 -2.40 9.42 -12.68
N ASN A 267 -1.80 8.82 -13.72
CA ASN A 267 -0.66 9.34 -14.45
C ASN A 267 -1.04 10.25 -15.63
N ALA A 268 -2.32 10.29 -16.01
CA ALA A 268 -2.87 11.15 -17.05
C ALA A 268 -3.63 12.35 -16.46
N ASP A 269 -4.03 13.30 -17.32
CA ASP A 269 -4.81 14.46 -16.88
C ASP A 269 -6.23 14.06 -16.44
N PHE A 270 -6.69 14.54 -15.29
CA PHE A 270 -7.97 14.12 -14.70
C PHE A 270 -9.16 14.74 -15.43
N ALA A 271 -9.04 16.01 -15.87
CA ALA A 271 -10.09 16.71 -16.59
C ALA A 271 -10.34 16.06 -17.96
N ALA A 272 -9.28 15.70 -18.69
CA ALA A 272 -9.40 14.94 -19.94
C ALA A 272 -10.07 13.55 -19.77
N GLN A 273 -10.17 13.04 -18.54
CA GLN A 273 -10.81 11.76 -18.19
C GLN A 273 -12.20 11.94 -17.53
N GLY A 274 -12.75 13.17 -17.55
CA GLY A 274 -14.09 13.46 -17.03
C GLY A 274 -14.16 13.81 -15.55
N VAL A 275 -13.02 14.09 -14.89
CA VAL A 275 -12.96 14.62 -13.53
C VAL A 275 -12.61 16.10 -13.58
N GLU A 276 -13.65 16.94 -13.56
CA GLU A 276 -13.52 18.39 -13.59
C GLU A 276 -12.75 18.94 -12.37
N PRO A 277 -12.10 20.11 -12.50
CA PRO A 277 -11.57 20.82 -11.34
C PRO A 277 -12.63 21.02 -10.25
N HIS A 278 -12.24 20.85 -8.99
CA HIS A 278 -13.12 21.00 -7.82
C HIS A 278 -14.35 20.07 -7.77
N ALA A 279 -14.31 18.96 -8.52
CA ALA A 279 -15.37 17.96 -8.56
C ALA A 279 -15.56 17.21 -7.22
N ALA A 280 -14.53 17.09 -6.39
CA ALA A 280 -14.57 16.30 -5.16
C ALA A 280 -14.41 17.15 -3.89
N ASP A 281 -15.09 16.77 -2.81
CA ASP A 281 -14.84 17.27 -1.45
C ASP A 281 -13.79 16.41 -0.74
N VAL A 282 -13.76 15.10 -1.02
CA VAL A 282 -12.78 14.14 -0.52
C VAL A 282 -12.19 13.35 -1.68
N VAL A 283 -10.87 13.21 -1.71
CA VAL A 283 -10.19 12.20 -2.52
C VAL A 283 -9.71 11.09 -1.60
N LEU A 284 -10.15 9.86 -1.89
CA LEU A 284 -9.73 8.65 -1.19
C LEU A 284 -8.79 7.86 -2.10
N ALA A 285 -7.67 7.35 -1.58
CA ALA A 285 -6.75 6.52 -2.35
C ALA A 285 -6.15 5.40 -1.48
N GLY A 286 -6.54 4.15 -1.74
CA GLY A 286 -6.09 3.00 -0.95
C GLY A 286 -4.88 2.31 -1.57
N ASN A 287 -3.67 2.57 -1.06
CA ASN A 287 -2.43 1.90 -1.46
C ASN A 287 -2.21 1.89 -2.99
N VAL A 288 -2.35 3.05 -3.63
CA VAL A 288 -2.21 3.21 -5.09
C VAL A 288 -1.19 4.29 -5.48
N LEU A 289 -0.93 5.30 -4.65
CA LEU A 289 -0.21 6.50 -5.09
C LEU A 289 1.28 6.22 -5.38
N HIS A 290 1.86 5.17 -4.80
CA HIS A 290 3.18 4.65 -5.20
C HIS A 290 3.27 4.27 -6.70
N ASN A 291 2.15 3.95 -7.37
CA ASN A 291 2.12 3.68 -8.81
C ASN A 291 2.22 4.95 -9.68
N ALA A 292 2.31 6.13 -9.07
CA ALA A 292 2.57 7.36 -9.80
C ALA A 292 3.93 7.27 -10.52
N VAL A 293 3.97 7.62 -11.79
CA VAL A 293 5.23 7.83 -12.54
C VAL A 293 6.02 8.97 -11.90
N HIS A 294 5.32 10.01 -11.45
CA HIS A 294 5.89 11.11 -10.66
C HIS A 294 4.89 11.57 -9.60
N VAL A 295 5.25 11.40 -8.33
CA VAL A 295 4.37 11.67 -7.18
C VAL A 295 3.87 13.12 -7.15
N GLY A 296 4.75 14.11 -7.20
CA GLY A 296 4.36 15.52 -7.21
C GLY A 296 3.42 15.92 -8.36
N ARG A 297 3.56 15.34 -9.57
CA ARG A 297 2.62 15.60 -10.70
C ARG A 297 1.23 15.04 -10.37
N THR A 298 1.16 13.81 -9.86
CA THR A 298 -0.10 13.18 -9.44
C THR A 298 -0.78 13.95 -8.31
N LEU A 299 -0.04 14.35 -7.27
CA LEU A 299 -0.59 15.15 -6.18
C LEU A 299 -1.14 16.51 -6.65
N ARG A 300 -0.49 17.17 -7.62
CA ARG A 300 -1.02 18.40 -8.22
C ARG A 300 -2.33 18.18 -9.00
N ARG A 301 -2.52 17.01 -9.63
CA ARG A 301 -3.79 16.65 -10.27
C ARG A 301 -4.88 16.42 -9.23
N ILE A 302 -4.57 15.67 -8.18
CA ILE A 302 -5.46 15.46 -7.04
C ILE A 302 -5.87 16.81 -6.42
N ARG A 303 -4.90 17.71 -6.22
CA ARG A 303 -5.13 19.06 -5.70
C ARG A 303 -6.14 19.83 -6.57
N ARG A 304 -6.06 19.73 -7.90
CA ARG A 304 -6.99 20.39 -8.83
C ARG A 304 -8.39 19.79 -8.78
N ALA A 305 -8.52 18.46 -8.64
CA ALA A 305 -9.81 17.78 -8.53
C ALA A 305 -10.54 18.10 -7.21
N LEU A 306 -9.80 18.41 -6.14
CA LEU A 306 -10.37 18.81 -4.86
C LEU A 306 -10.91 20.25 -4.87
N ALA A 307 -12.08 20.44 -4.26
CA ALA A 307 -12.59 21.75 -3.92
C ALA A 307 -11.66 22.47 -2.91
N PRO A 308 -11.66 23.81 -2.85
CA PRO A 308 -10.95 24.54 -1.80
C PRO A 308 -11.36 24.05 -0.40
N GLY A 309 -10.39 23.76 0.47
CA GLY A 309 -10.65 23.16 1.78
C GLY A 309 -11.15 21.71 1.74
N GLY A 310 -11.05 21.04 0.59
CA GLY A 310 -11.28 19.60 0.46
C GLY A 310 -10.16 18.78 1.09
N TRP A 311 -10.38 17.47 1.21
CA TRP A 311 -9.48 16.57 1.94
C TRP A 311 -8.91 15.47 1.05
N LEU A 312 -7.64 15.17 1.26
CA LEU A 312 -6.98 13.98 0.73
C LEU A 312 -6.77 12.99 1.88
N ILE A 313 -7.34 11.80 1.73
CA ILE A 313 -7.17 10.66 2.62
C ILE A 313 -6.56 9.55 1.78
N PHE A 314 -5.33 9.13 2.11
CA PHE A 314 -4.74 8.01 1.39
C PHE A 314 -3.95 7.09 2.30
N THR A 315 -3.91 5.82 1.95
CA THR A 315 -2.99 4.86 2.56
C THR A 315 -1.91 4.52 1.57
N ASP A 316 -0.67 4.35 2.04
CA ASP A 316 0.39 3.80 1.20
C ASP A 316 1.45 3.08 2.04
N SER A 317 2.16 2.17 1.38
CA SER A 317 3.37 1.59 1.92
C SER A 317 4.48 2.64 1.86
N THR A 318 5.29 2.69 2.92
CA THR A 318 6.30 3.74 3.16
C THR A 318 7.72 3.19 3.33
N ARG A 319 7.85 1.87 3.30
CA ARG A 319 9.12 1.16 3.22
C ARG A 319 8.86 -0.19 2.55
N ASP A 320 9.92 -0.79 2.04
CA ASP A 320 9.87 -2.19 1.69
C ASP A 320 9.80 -3.05 2.95
N ASN A 321 9.17 -4.20 2.83
CA ASN A 321 9.41 -5.34 3.71
C ASN A 321 9.86 -6.52 2.84
N HIS A 322 10.61 -7.45 3.42
CA HIS A 322 11.17 -8.57 2.65
C HIS A 322 10.08 -9.44 2.02
N ALA A 323 8.88 -9.49 2.62
CA ALA A 323 7.78 -10.29 2.09
C ALA A 323 7.21 -9.74 0.78
N ILE A 324 7.10 -8.42 0.64
CA ILE A 324 6.65 -7.80 -0.60
C ILE A 324 7.78 -7.92 -1.65
N LEU A 325 9.05 -7.83 -1.26
CA LEU A 325 10.22 -8.01 -2.13
C LEU A 325 10.32 -9.41 -2.76
N THR A 326 9.75 -10.44 -2.13
CA THR A 326 9.75 -11.82 -2.63
C THR A 326 8.44 -12.23 -3.30
N ALA A 327 7.48 -11.31 -3.43
CA ALA A 327 6.20 -11.58 -4.07
C ALA A 327 5.61 -10.34 -4.77
N MET A 328 4.87 -9.47 -4.06
CA MET A 328 4.06 -8.42 -4.70
C MET A 328 4.88 -7.42 -5.53
N GLN A 329 6.14 -7.14 -5.21
CA GLN A 329 6.96 -6.20 -5.98
C GLN A 329 7.28 -6.66 -7.41
N PHE A 330 7.15 -7.95 -7.71
CA PHE A 330 7.21 -8.44 -9.09
C PHE A 330 6.12 -7.79 -9.98
N LEU A 331 4.96 -7.41 -9.42
CA LEU A 331 3.90 -6.69 -10.13
C LEU A 331 4.33 -5.27 -10.55
N LEU A 332 5.28 -4.68 -9.83
CA LEU A 332 5.76 -3.31 -10.06
C LEU A 332 6.94 -3.25 -11.04
N SER A 333 7.39 -4.40 -11.54
CA SER A 333 8.43 -4.43 -12.55
C SER A 333 7.91 -3.88 -13.87
N PRO A 334 8.58 -2.87 -14.45
CA PRO A 334 8.07 -2.18 -15.62
C PRO A 334 7.94 -3.13 -16.82
N PRO A 335 7.03 -2.85 -17.76
CA PRO A 335 7.06 -3.47 -19.08
C PRO A 335 8.44 -3.27 -19.74
N ALA A 336 8.84 -4.21 -20.59
CA ALA A 336 10.12 -4.10 -21.31
C ALA A 336 10.18 -2.78 -22.09
N GLY A 337 11.24 -1.99 -21.87
CA GLY A 337 11.45 -0.70 -22.51
C GLY A 337 10.80 0.50 -21.81
N SER A 338 10.01 0.29 -20.75
CA SER A 338 9.46 1.40 -19.95
C SER A 338 10.44 1.84 -18.85
N PRO A 339 10.53 3.15 -18.54
CA PRO A 339 11.33 3.61 -17.42
C PRO A 339 10.79 3.07 -16.08
N PRO A 340 11.64 2.88 -15.06
CA PRO A 340 11.19 2.54 -13.72
C PRO A 340 10.23 3.59 -13.15
N LEU A 341 9.29 3.15 -12.30
CA LEU A 341 8.45 4.06 -11.52
C LEU A 341 9.33 4.98 -10.66
N GLY A 342 8.97 6.26 -10.60
CA GLY A 342 9.70 7.23 -9.79
C GLY A 342 11.08 7.62 -10.30
N SER A 343 11.45 7.22 -11.53
CA SER A 343 12.73 7.59 -12.16
C SER A 343 12.92 9.10 -12.37
N GLU A 344 11.84 9.88 -12.28
CA GLU A 344 11.85 11.35 -12.44
C GLU A 344 11.43 12.11 -11.17
N ASP A 345 11.30 11.43 -10.03
CA ASP A 345 10.97 12.09 -8.76
C ASP A 345 11.98 11.72 -7.67
N ARG A 346 11.63 11.98 -6.40
CA ARG A 346 12.49 11.72 -5.25
C ARG A 346 12.99 10.28 -5.12
N ARG A 347 12.36 9.33 -5.81
CA ARG A 347 12.76 7.92 -5.83
C ARG A 347 13.89 7.64 -6.82
N ALA A 348 14.20 8.59 -7.72
CA ALA A 348 15.22 8.43 -8.75
C ALA A 348 16.57 7.98 -8.15
N GLY A 349 17.13 6.91 -8.72
CA GLY A 349 18.42 6.35 -8.31
C GLY A 349 18.40 5.52 -7.02
N THR A 350 17.25 5.29 -6.39
CA THR A 350 17.17 4.53 -5.12
C THR A 350 16.68 3.08 -5.29
N ASP A 351 16.14 2.75 -6.47
CA ASP A 351 15.35 1.55 -6.75
C ASP A 351 14.11 1.36 -5.84
N GLN A 352 13.78 2.35 -4.99
CA GLN A 352 12.60 2.29 -4.14
C GLN A 352 11.36 2.71 -4.94
N VAL A 353 10.29 1.92 -4.81
CA VAL A 353 8.98 2.25 -5.38
C VAL A 353 8.13 3.07 -4.41
N PHE A 354 8.31 2.85 -3.10
CA PHE A 354 7.58 3.51 -2.04
C PHE A 354 8.28 4.82 -1.62
N VAL A 355 7.48 5.80 -1.25
CA VAL A 355 7.95 7.05 -0.62
C VAL A 355 7.78 6.91 0.89
N ASP A 356 8.81 7.28 1.65
CA ASP A 356 8.75 7.26 3.11
C ASP A 356 7.78 8.32 3.67
N ALA A 357 7.40 8.19 4.94
CA ALA A 357 6.42 9.11 5.54
C ALA A 357 6.89 10.58 5.54
N PRO A 358 8.16 10.92 5.87
CA PRO A 358 8.68 12.28 5.71
C PRO A 358 8.61 12.76 4.26
N GLY A 359 8.88 11.87 3.30
CA GLY A 359 8.81 12.18 1.88
C GLY A 359 7.40 12.50 1.41
N TRP A 360 6.41 11.71 1.81
CA TRP A 360 5.01 11.99 1.50
C TRP A 360 4.58 13.36 2.04
N ASN A 361 4.96 13.70 3.27
CA ASN A 361 4.68 15.03 3.84
C ASN A 361 5.31 16.17 3.02
N ALA A 362 6.56 16.00 2.58
CA ALA A 362 7.23 16.98 1.74
C ALA A 362 6.54 17.14 0.37
N GLU A 363 6.15 16.03 -0.27
CA GLU A 363 5.42 16.06 -1.55
C GLU A 363 4.04 16.70 -1.42
N LEU A 364 3.32 16.44 -0.32
CA LEU A 364 2.04 17.07 -0.01
C LEU A 364 2.17 18.59 0.11
N MET A 365 3.14 19.07 0.90
CA MET A 365 3.39 20.50 1.05
C MET A 365 3.76 21.16 -0.29
N ALA A 366 4.64 20.52 -1.07
CA ALA A 366 5.02 21.00 -2.40
C ALA A 366 3.84 21.04 -3.40
N ALA A 367 2.81 20.21 -3.18
CA ALA A 367 1.59 20.16 -3.97
C ALA A 367 0.44 21.03 -3.42
N ALA A 368 0.74 21.97 -2.51
CA ALA A 368 -0.23 22.87 -1.88
C ALA A 368 -1.32 22.15 -1.06
N PHE A 369 -0.89 21.17 -0.27
CA PHE A 369 -1.65 20.60 0.83
C PHE A 369 -1.05 20.98 2.18
N VAL A 370 -1.89 21.01 3.22
CA VAL A 370 -1.49 21.02 4.63
C VAL A 370 -1.62 19.59 5.17
N PRO A 371 -0.52 18.85 5.40
CA PRO A 371 -0.57 17.59 6.13
C PRO A 371 -1.13 17.82 7.54
N ARG A 372 -2.08 16.98 7.97
CA ARG A 372 -2.70 17.06 9.30
C ARG A 372 -2.06 16.07 10.26
N PHE A 373 -1.98 14.81 9.86
CA PHE A 373 -1.30 13.76 10.59
C PHE A 373 -1.09 12.51 9.73
N VAL A 374 -0.29 11.60 10.26
CA VAL A 374 0.00 10.28 9.70
C VAL A 374 -0.31 9.23 10.77
N LEU A 375 -0.96 8.14 10.39
CA LEU A 375 -1.29 7.02 11.27
C LEU A 375 -0.83 5.68 10.68
N PRO A 376 -0.52 4.67 11.50
CA PRO A 376 -0.36 4.77 12.95
C PRO A 376 0.88 5.63 13.31
N SER A 377 1.03 6.03 14.58
CA SER A 377 2.28 6.65 15.05
C SER A 377 3.42 5.63 15.03
N LEU A 378 4.67 6.10 14.97
CA LEU A 378 5.85 5.22 14.95
C LEU A 378 5.99 4.34 16.20
N ASP A 379 5.43 4.78 17.33
CA ASP A 379 5.43 4.02 18.59
C ASP A 379 4.36 2.91 18.62
N SER A 380 3.44 2.90 17.67
CA SER A 380 2.40 1.87 17.58
C SER A 380 2.99 0.55 17.07
N PRO A 381 2.61 -0.61 17.65
CA PRO A 381 2.97 -1.91 17.09
C PRO A 381 2.50 -2.12 15.64
N LEU A 382 1.49 -1.38 15.19
CA LEU A 382 0.99 -1.41 13.80
C LEU A 382 1.99 -0.79 12.81
N ALA A 383 2.88 0.11 13.26
CA ALA A 383 3.86 0.76 12.40
C ALA A 383 4.87 -0.23 11.79
N VAL A 384 5.01 -1.43 12.37
CA VAL A 384 5.89 -2.47 11.84
C VAL A 384 5.51 -2.91 10.43
N ALA A 385 4.25 -2.74 9.98
CA ALA A 385 3.91 -3.04 8.58
C ALA A 385 4.56 -2.10 7.57
N GLY A 386 5.00 -0.91 8.01
CA GLY A 386 5.50 0.10 7.10
C GLY A 386 4.40 0.69 6.21
N GLN A 387 3.15 0.60 6.61
CA GLN A 387 1.99 1.14 5.90
C GLN A 387 1.35 2.24 6.73
N HIS A 388 1.01 3.35 6.09
CA HIS A 388 0.48 4.52 6.78
C HIS A 388 -0.73 5.10 6.07
N LEU A 389 -1.65 5.64 6.86
CA LEU A 389 -2.74 6.53 6.47
C LEU A 389 -2.26 7.98 6.62
N PHE A 390 -2.41 8.76 5.56
CA PHE A 390 -2.11 10.19 5.51
C PHE A 390 -3.41 10.97 5.37
N PHE A 391 -3.55 12.02 6.17
CA PHE A 391 -4.66 12.96 6.09
C PHE A 391 -4.14 14.37 5.82
N ALA A 392 -4.65 15.01 4.77
CA ALA A 392 -4.22 16.35 4.38
C ALA A 392 -5.40 17.20 3.89
N THR A 393 -5.30 18.52 4.04
CA THR A 393 -6.28 19.48 3.51
C THR A 393 -5.71 20.23 2.32
N ALA A 394 -6.50 20.41 1.27
CA ALA A 394 -6.12 21.25 0.12
C ALA A 394 -6.15 22.73 0.50
N CYS A 395 -5.04 23.45 0.29
CA CYS A 395 -4.89 24.88 0.59
C CYS A 395 -5.74 25.77 -0.29
#